data_AF-A0A226DQB0-F1
#
_entry.id   AF-A0A226DQB0-F1
#
_cell.length_a   1.000
_cell.length_b   1.000
_cell.length_c   1.000
_cell.angle_alpha   90.00
_cell.angle_beta   90.00
_cell.angle_gamma   90.00
#
_symmetry.space_group_name_H-M   'P 1'
#
loop_
_entity.id
_entity.type
_entity.pdbx_description
1 polymer ?
#
loop_
_entity_poly.entity_id
_entity_poly.type
_entity_poly.pdbx_seq_one_letter_code
_entity_poly.pdbx_strand_id
1 'polypeptide(L)'
;MATPQNASPAKKKRRIENAEIITKSSYLQQLQDKEIKNRQDSEIKAEGKLKLLEKRAESKKLKDNSKSEKYSKSTKEKKPEKAKPVQPERIVNTPIVTTFGEWQEWDSCPEGTFATAMDIQTRELDTARGVKDKTGIISAVFQCSYPFTPNIAEHFIYTKVKGVTNRVFNGTTKESQLKDGLEIIHSLPLRASCDGIIVSVEVMNYEKQLALDNTGASNLRIYCSDMTEDDTAYVEGYGIYDGEWSSPVSCGARRGICGMQTLSQDLFTSMDESAVNAFRFKCCEISNPANSCQPSEEWELVQECQNPGNSTPAFTCAYVRKTGVSSLATGNHENHSARSFYNSVGFDLGSADYLMLNSLKNNFADTFSISKLSTALDWSATGLEIWVPEKSEEVTYYSVPTGKSVKIYQLVGTCSYFSVRTPIVKQVTS
;
A
#
# COMPACT_ATOMS: atom_id res chain seq x y z
N MET A 1 35.90 21.51 -76.02
CA MET A 1 34.78 20.99 -75.20
C MET A 1 35.38 20.05 -74.16
N ALA A 2 35.54 20.53 -72.92
CA ALA A 2 36.12 19.74 -71.83
C ALA A 2 35.00 19.03 -71.06
N THR A 3 35.01 17.70 -71.09
CA THR A 3 34.10 16.82 -70.37
C THR A 3 34.38 16.87 -68.87
N PRO A 4 33.36 16.99 -67.99
CA PRO A 4 33.56 17.04 -66.55
C PRO A 4 34.02 15.66 -66.04
N GLN A 5 35.15 15.66 -65.32
CA GLN A 5 35.68 14.47 -64.66
C GLN A 5 34.76 14.01 -63.53
N ASN A 6 34.23 12.79 -63.66
CA ASN A 6 33.41 12.13 -62.64
C ASN A 6 34.22 11.92 -61.34
N ALA A 7 33.72 12.48 -60.24
CA ALA A 7 34.31 12.29 -58.92
C ALA A 7 34.25 10.81 -58.49
N SER A 8 35.36 10.30 -57.97
CA SER A 8 35.52 8.93 -57.48
C SER A 8 34.42 8.53 -56.46
N PRO A 9 33.82 7.32 -56.60
CA PRO A 9 32.73 6.81 -55.74
C PRO A 9 33.01 6.92 -54.23
N ALA A 10 34.27 6.85 -53.81
CA ALA A 10 34.68 6.92 -52.40
C ALA A 10 34.41 8.29 -51.75
N LYS A 11 34.51 9.39 -52.52
CA LYS A 11 34.22 10.74 -51.99
C LYS A 11 32.72 10.99 -51.83
N LYS A 12 31.87 10.32 -52.61
CA LYS A 12 30.41 10.43 -52.52
C LYS A 12 29.87 9.70 -51.27
N LYS A 13 30.43 8.54 -50.93
CA LYS A 13 30.04 7.77 -49.73
C LYS A 13 30.34 8.50 -48.41
N ARG A 14 31.53 9.10 -48.26
CA ARG A 14 31.86 9.91 -47.06
C ARG A 14 30.98 11.14 -46.87
N ARG A 15 30.49 11.75 -47.96
CA ARG A 15 29.56 12.89 -47.86
C ARG A 15 28.17 12.48 -47.37
N ILE A 16 27.72 11.26 -47.68
CA ILE A 16 26.43 10.73 -47.21
C ILE A 16 26.52 10.35 -45.72
N GLU A 17 27.58 9.65 -45.31
CA GLU A 17 27.78 9.27 -43.90
C GLU A 17 27.89 10.48 -42.97
N ASN A 18 28.58 11.56 -43.39
CA ASN A 18 28.65 12.78 -42.60
C ASN A 18 27.32 13.54 -42.52
N ALA A 19 26.47 13.48 -43.55
CA ALA A 19 25.15 14.10 -43.52
C ALA A 19 24.18 13.37 -42.58
N GLU A 20 24.27 12.04 -42.49
CA GLU A 20 23.48 11.22 -41.55
C GLU A 20 23.87 11.44 -40.07
N ILE A 21 25.16 11.66 -39.79
CA ILE A 21 25.63 11.95 -38.42
C ILE A 21 25.11 13.32 -37.94
N ILE A 22 25.14 14.34 -38.80
CA ILE A 22 24.65 15.68 -38.46
C ILE A 22 23.14 15.68 -38.17
N THR A 23 22.37 14.90 -38.94
CA THR A 23 20.91 14.80 -38.75
C THR A 23 20.52 14.03 -37.49
N LYS A 24 21.24 12.95 -37.15
CA LYS A 24 21.03 12.24 -35.87
C LYS A 24 21.37 13.09 -34.64
N SER A 25 22.46 13.85 -34.69
CA SER A 25 22.85 14.74 -33.60
C SER A 25 21.81 15.85 -33.37
N SER A 26 21.34 16.48 -34.44
CA SER A 26 20.28 17.50 -34.38
C SER A 26 18.97 16.95 -33.79
N TYR A 27 18.59 15.72 -34.16
CA TYR A 27 17.39 15.08 -33.62
C TYR A 27 17.50 14.75 -32.12
N LEU A 28 18.66 14.27 -31.66
CA LEU A 28 18.90 14.01 -30.24
C LEU A 28 18.86 15.30 -29.41
N GLN A 29 19.42 16.41 -29.92
CA GLN A 29 19.33 17.70 -29.26
C GLN A 29 17.88 18.18 -29.13
N GLN A 30 17.07 18.01 -30.17
CA GLN A 30 15.63 18.36 -30.12
C GLN A 30 14.85 17.54 -29.07
N LEU A 31 15.21 16.27 -28.87
CA LEU A 31 14.60 15.43 -27.84
C LEU A 31 15.00 15.89 -26.43
N GLN A 32 16.27 16.22 -26.22
CA GLN A 32 16.76 16.74 -24.94
C GLN A 32 16.11 18.08 -24.59
N ASP A 33 16.02 19.01 -25.55
CA ASP A 33 15.39 20.32 -25.35
C ASP A 33 13.89 20.17 -25.02
N LYS A 34 13.21 19.20 -25.64
CA LYS A 34 11.81 18.87 -25.35
C LYS A 34 11.64 18.30 -23.95
N GLU A 35 12.56 17.45 -23.49
CA GLU A 35 12.54 16.87 -22.15
C GLU A 35 12.78 17.94 -21.07
N ILE A 36 13.75 18.83 -21.29
CA ILE A 36 14.02 19.99 -20.41
C ILE A 36 12.78 20.89 -20.30
N LYS A 37 12.14 21.19 -21.42
CA LYS A 37 10.92 22.01 -21.44
C LYS A 37 9.77 21.35 -20.66
N ASN A 38 9.54 20.05 -20.87
CA ASN A 38 8.52 19.31 -20.15
C ASN A 38 8.77 19.29 -18.63
N ARG A 39 10.05 19.24 -18.21
CA ARG A 39 10.45 19.33 -16.80
C ARG A 39 10.21 20.72 -16.21
N GLN A 40 10.54 21.78 -16.94
CA GLN A 40 10.26 23.15 -16.51
C GLN A 40 8.75 23.42 -16.38
N ASP A 41 7.95 22.95 -17.34
CA ASP A 41 6.49 23.10 -17.30
C ASP A 41 5.86 22.33 -16.12
N SER A 42 6.43 21.16 -15.76
CA SER A 42 5.95 20.38 -14.62
C SER A 42 6.34 21.02 -13.27
N GLU A 43 7.53 21.59 -13.16
CA GLU A 43 7.99 22.36 -11.98
C GLU A 43 7.11 23.60 -11.76
N ILE A 44 6.82 24.39 -12.80
CA ILE A 44 5.91 25.55 -12.72
C ILE A 44 4.50 25.13 -12.26
N LYS A 45 3.99 24.00 -12.77
CA LYS A 45 2.68 23.47 -12.37
C LYS A 45 2.67 23.00 -10.91
N ALA A 46 3.76 22.42 -10.43
CA ALA A 46 3.93 22.00 -9.04
C ALA A 46 3.96 23.21 -8.09
N GLU A 47 4.73 24.25 -8.42
CA GLU A 47 4.77 25.50 -7.64
C GLU A 47 3.39 26.18 -7.56
N GLY A 48 2.65 26.20 -8.67
CA GLY A 48 1.28 26.75 -8.71
C GLY A 48 0.33 25.98 -7.78
N LYS A 49 0.46 24.64 -7.70
CA LYS A 49 -0.34 23.80 -6.81
C LYS A 49 0.04 24.02 -5.34
N LEU A 50 1.33 24.18 -5.03
CA LEU A 50 1.82 24.45 -3.68
C LEU A 50 1.29 25.79 -3.15
N LYS A 51 1.41 26.87 -3.94
CA LYS A 51 0.89 28.20 -3.59
C LYS A 51 -0.64 28.19 -3.36
N LEU A 52 -1.38 27.36 -4.09
CA LEU A 52 -2.82 27.19 -3.89
C LEU A 52 -3.15 26.48 -2.56
N LEU A 53 -2.35 25.48 -2.17
CA LEU A 53 -2.50 24.77 -0.90
C LEU A 53 -2.16 25.67 0.30
N GLU A 54 -1.09 26.47 0.21
CA GLU A 54 -0.74 27.47 1.23
C GLU A 54 -1.88 28.47 1.45
N LYS A 55 -2.45 29.03 0.37
CA LYS A 55 -3.62 29.93 0.45
C LYS A 55 -4.84 29.25 1.09
N ARG A 56 -5.07 27.96 0.82
CA ARG A 56 -6.16 27.20 1.46
C ARG A 56 -5.90 26.97 2.95
N ALA A 57 -4.65 26.69 3.33
CA ALA A 57 -4.26 26.53 4.72
C ALA A 57 -4.42 27.83 5.51
N GLU A 58 -4.02 28.98 4.94
CA GLU A 58 -4.22 30.30 5.55
C GLU A 58 -5.71 30.64 5.70
N SER A 59 -6.52 30.39 4.67
CA SER A 59 -7.98 30.58 4.75
C SER A 59 -8.63 29.70 5.81
N LYS A 60 -8.14 28.48 6.00
CA LYS A 60 -8.60 27.57 7.05
C LYS A 60 -8.24 28.09 8.44
N LYS A 61 -6.99 28.55 8.65
CA LYS A 61 -6.57 29.18 9.92
C LYS A 61 -7.43 30.40 10.28
N LEU A 62 -7.77 31.26 9.30
CA LEU A 62 -8.66 32.41 9.52
C LEU A 62 -10.08 31.98 9.92
N LYS A 63 -10.62 30.93 9.30
CA LYS A 63 -11.95 30.39 9.65
C LYS A 63 -11.97 29.77 11.05
N ASP A 64 -10.92 29.03 11.41
CA ASP A 64 -10.80 28.37 12.70
C ASP A 64 -10.64 29.39 13.85
N ASN A 65 -9.88 30.46 13.64
CA ASN A 65 -9.79 31.58 14.58
C ASN A 65 -11.16 32.26 14.80
N SER A 66 -11.94 32.49 13.73
CA SER A 66 -13.29 33.08 13.86
C SER A 66 -14.31 32.18 14.57
N LYS A 67 -14.12 30.85 14.51
CA LYS A 67 -14.96 29.89 15.25
C LYS A 67 -14.58 29.78 16.72
N SER A 68 -13.30 29.97 17.05
CA SER A 68 -12.81 29.90 18.44
C SER A 68 -13.41 30.99 19.34
N GLU A 69 -13.66 32.19 18.81
CA GLU A 69 -14.28 33.28 19.58
C GLU A 69 -15.79 33.06 19.85
N LYS A 70 -16.46 32.22 19.07
CA LYS A 70 -17.89 31.91 19.25
C LYS A 70 -18.18 30.69 20.14
N TYR A 71 -17.15 29.95 20.56
CA TYR A 71 -17.29 28.66 21.26
C TYR A 71 -16.75 28.64 22.70
N SER A 72 -16.55 29.80 23.37
CA SER A 72 -16.14 29.84 24.79
C SER A 72 -17.30 29.65 25.79
N LYS A 73 -18.51 29.32 25.33
CA LYS A 73 -19.64 28.96 26.20
C LYS A 73 -20.26 27.65 25.73
N SER A 74 -19.95 26.55 26.43
CA SER A 74 -20.56 25.21 26.38
C SER A 74 -19.64 24.08 25.86
N THR A 75 -18.54 23.83 26.55
CA THR A 75 -17.86 22.52 26.52
C THR A 75 -18.56 21.61 27.54
N LYS A 76 -19.53 20.81 27.08
CA LYS A 76 -19.97 19.63 27.83
C LYS A 76 -18.84 18.60 27.74
N GLU A 77 -18.31 18.19 28.88
CA GLU A 77 -17.39 17.07 29.05
C GLU A 77 -17.85 15.86 28.22
N LYS A 78 -17.11 15.52 27.16
CA LYS A 78 -17.29 14.25 26.46
C LYS A 78 -16.82 13.15 27.41
N LYS A 79 -17.76 12.32 27.83
CA LYS A 79 -17.51 11.11 28.63
C LYS A 79 -16.38 10.30 27.98
N PRO A 80 -15.35 9.87 28.73
CA PRO A 80 -14.21 9.14 28.17
C PRO A 80 -14.73 7.90 27.44
N GLU A 81 -14.36 7.80 26.17
CA GLU A 81 -14.64 6.64 25.33
C GLU A 81 -13.98 5.44 26.00
N LYS A 82 -14.77 4.40 26.29
CA LYS A 82 -14.24 3.19 26.93
C LYS A 82 -13.13 2.63 26.05
N ALA A 83 -11.91 2.57 26.58
CA ALA A 83 -10.77 2.00 25.88
C ALA A 83 -11.15 0.61 25.36
N LYS A 84 -11.02 0.38 24.05
CA LYS A 84 -11.26 -0.93 23.46
C LYS A 84 -10.29 -1.94 24.09
N PRO A 85 -10.73 -3.19 24.33
CA PRO A 85 -9.84 -4.24 24.82
C PRO A 85 -8.67 -4.38 23.84
N VAL A 86 -7.44 -4.20 24.33
CA VAL A 86 -6.23 -4.44 23.55
C VAL A 86 -6.16 -5.96 23.34
N GLN A 87 -6.31 -6.40 22.09
CA GLN A 87 -6.13 -7.82 21.74
C GLN A 87 -4.70 -8.24 22.09
N PRO A 88 -4.49 -9.49 22.57
CA PRO A 88 -3.16 -9.95 22.92
C PRO A 88 -2.25 -9.90 21.70
N GLU A 89 -1.08 -9.28 21.87
CA GLU A 89 -0.09 -9.15 20.80
C GLU A 89 0.39 -10.53 20.35
N ARG A 90 0.33 -10.80 19.04
CA ARG A 90 0.84 -12.04 18.46
C ARG A 90 2.31 -11.85 18.11
N ILE A 91 3.18 -12.69 18.66
CA ILE A 91 4.61 -12.72 18.35
C ILE A 91 4.90 -13.97 17.52
N VAL A 92 5.60 -13.80 16.39
CA VAL A 92 6.16 -14.91 15.61
C VAL A 92 7.67 -14.93 15.77
N ASN A 93 8.25 -16.13 15.87
CA ASN A 93 9.67 -16.33 16.12
C ASN A 93 10.27 -17.04 14.91
N THR A 94 11.39 -16.55 14.37
CA THR A 94 12.19 -17.37 13.45
C THR A 94 12.87 -18.50 14.24
N PRO A 95 13.36 -19.56 13.57
CA PRO A 95 14.18 -20.56 14.24
C PRO A 95 15.39 -19.92 14.92
N ILE A 96 15.72 -20.43 16.11
CA ILE A 96 16.91 -20.02 16.86
C ILE A 96 18.01 -21.02 16.52
N VAL A 97 19.01 -20.58 15.76
CA VAL A 97 20.12 -21.44 15.34
C VAL A 97 21.22 -21.53 16.40
N THR A 98 21.42 -20.45 17.14
CA THR A 98 22.37 -20.36 18.24
C THR A 98 21.70 -19.74 19.47
N THR A 99 22.09 -20.16 20.66
CA THR A 99 21.62 -19.57 21.92
C THR A 99 22.52 -18.44 22.41
N PHE A 100 23.46 -17.96 21.59
CA PHE A 100 24.34 -16.86 21.95
C PHE A 100 23.63 -15.50 21.81
N GLY A 101 24.08 -14.53 22.61
CA GLY A 101 23.53 -13.18 22.65
C GLY A 101 22.32 -13.02 23.55
N GLU A 102 21.77 -11.82 23.55
CA GLU A 102 20.61 -11.43 24.33
C GLU A 102 19.54 -10.83 23.42
N TRP A 103 18.27 -11.02 23.79
CA TRP A 103 17.17 -10.36 23.08
C TRP A 103 17.25 -8.86 23.35
N GLN A 104 17.43 -8.09 22.27
CA GLN A 104 17.47 -6.64 22.33
C GLN A 104 16.10 -6.04 22.63
N GLU A 105 16.00 -4.73 22.85
CA GLU A 105 14.70 -4.09 23.04
C GLU A 105 13.84 -4.20 21.78
N TRP A 106 12.51 -4.26 21.98
CA TRP A 106 11.58 -4.11 20.87
C TRP A 106 11.71 -2.75 20.20
N ASP A 107 11.52 -2.76 18.90
CA ASP A 107 11.23 -1.58 18.11
C ASP A 107 9.91 -1.79 17.37
N SER A 108 9.10 -0.74 17.23
CA SER A 108 7.72 -0.86 16.73
C SER A 108 7.37 0.28 15.80
N CYS A 109 6.64 -0.06 14.75
CA CYS A 109 6.02 0.90 13.86
C CYS A 109 5.00 1.75 14.64
N PRO A 110 4.79 3.02 14.24
CA PRO A 110 3.68 3.81 14.74
C PRO A 110 2.33 3.10 14.61
N GLU A 111 1.38 3.44 15.48
CA GLU A 111 0.04 2.86 15.47
C GLU A 111 -0.63 2.98 14.09
N GLY A 112 -1.17 1.86 13.59
CA GLY A 112 -1.81 1.78 12.28
C GLY A 112 -0.86 1.65 11.09
N THR A 113 0.46 1.63 11.32
CA THR A 113 1.47 1.41 10.27
C THR A 113 2.12 0.03 10.39
N PHE A 114 2.65 -0.46 9.27
CA PHE A 114 3.24 -1.79 9.16
C PHE A 114 4.55 -1.73 8.38
N ALA A 115 5.40 -2.73 8.56
CA ALA A 115 6.62 -2.88 7.79
C ALA A 115 6.27 -3.14 6.32
N THR A 116 6.83 -2.35 5.41
CA THR A 116 6.58 -2.43 3.96
C THR A 116 7.84 -2.62 3.12
N ALA A 117 9.02 -2.42 3.72
CA ALA A 117 10.27 -2.69 3.06
C ALA A 117 11.33 -3.06 4.10
N MET A 118 12.41 -3.71 3.65
CA MET A 118 13.54 -4.08 4.48
C MET A 118 14.87 -3.73 3.81
N ASP A 119 15.88 -3.53 4.65
CA ASP A 119 17.28 -3.55 4.26
C ASP A 119 18.08 -4.28 5.34
N ILE A 120 19.10 -5.02 4.92
CA ILE A 120 19.95 -5.78 5.83
C ILE A 120 21.41 -5.47 5.52
N GLN A 121 22.22 -5.45 6.57
CA GLN A 121 23.64 -5.21 6.49
C GLN A 121 24.39 -6.45 6.96
N THR A 122 25.37 -6.85 6.16
CA THR A 122 26.38 -7.88 6.48
C THR A 122 27.77 -7.24 6.38
N ARG A 123 28.80 -7.90 6.91
CA ARG A 123 30.21 -7.50 6.72
C ARG A 123 31.05 -8.67 6.25
N GLU A 124 32.01 -8.37 5.38
CA GLU A 124 33.13 -9.24 5.07
C GLU A 124 34.36 -8.71 5.79
N LEU A 125 35.03 -9.56 6.56
CA LEU A 125 36.26 -9.25 7.27
C LEU A 125 37.43 -9.97 6.61
N ASP A 126 38.52 -9.26 6.33
CA ASP A 126 39.74 -9.91 5.89
C ASP A 126 40.43 -10.56 7.10
N THR A 127 40.54 -11.90 7.08
CA THR A 127 41.32 -12.61 8.11
C THR A 127 42.81 -12.35 7.92
N ALA A 128 43.61 -12.55 8.97
CA ALA A 128 45.07 -12.47 8.91
C ALA A 128 45.71 -13.40 7.85
N ARG A 129 44.95 -14.38 7.33
CA ARG A 129 45.36 -15.32 6.27
C ARG A 129 44.93 -14.88 4.87
N GLY A 130 44.31 -13.71 4.72
CA GLY A 130 43.78 -13.20 3.45
C GLY A 130 42.54 -13.95 2.97
N VAL A 131 41.93 -14.79 3.82
CA VAL A 131 40.61 -15.39 3.57
C VAL A 131 39.58 -14.37 4.04
N LYS A 132 38.58 -14.07 3.20
CA LYS A 132 37.44 -13.24 3.61
C LYS A 132 36.51 -14.07 4.47
N ASP A 133 36.34 -13.66 5.71
CA ASP A 133 35.33 -14.20 6.60
C ASP A 133 34.04 -13.40 6.45
N LYS A 134 32.91 -14.09 6.35
CA LYS A 134 31.61 -13.47 6.13
C LYS A 134 30.84 -13.50 7.43
N THR A 135 30.64 -12.34 8.03
CA THR A 135 29.78 -12.20 9.20
C THR A 135 28.32 -12.25 8.77
N GLY A 136 27.44 -12.87 9.57
CA GLY A 136 26.01 -12.87 9.31
C GLY A 136 25.40 -11.45 9.27
N ILE A 137 24.07 -11.37 9.29
CA ILE A 137 23.34 -10.11 9.39
C ILE A 137 23.79 -9.40 10.68
N ILE A 138 24.37 -8.22 10.56
CA ILE A 138 24.77 -7.38 11.71
C ILE A 138 23.70 -6.33 12.04
N SER A 139 22.88 -5.98 11.06
CA SER A 139 21.81 -5.01 11.20
C SER A 139 20.67 -5.31 10.22
N ALA A 140 19.44 -5.08 10.67
CA ALA A 140 18.25 -5.12 9.84
C ALA A 140 17.39 -3.89 10.11
N VAL A 141 16.88 -3.28 9.05
CA VAL A 141 16.03 -2.10 9.10
C VAL A 141 14.77 -2.40 8.33
N PHE A 142 13.62 -2.03 8.88
CA PHE A 142 12.34 -2.10 8.20
C PHE A 142 11.71 -0.72 8.14
N GLN A 143 11.19 -0.38 6.97
CA GLN A 143 10.45 0.85 6.72
C GLN A 143 8.98 0.64 7.10
N CYS A 144 8.41 1.54 7.91
CA CYS A 144 7.00 1.50 8.29
C CYS A 144 6.18 2.48 7.45
N SER A 145 5.03 2.03 6.95
CA SER A 145 4.06 2.91 6.28
C SER A 145 2.62 2.46 6.49
N TYR A 146 1.66 3.33 6.19
CA TYR A 146 0.26 2.94 6.14
C TYR A 146 0.03 2.04 4.93
N PRO A 147 -0.89 1.07 5.03
CA PRO A 147 -1.37 0.40 3.83
C PRO A 147 -1.92 1.48 2.88
N PHE A 148 -1.69 1.35 1.57
CA PHE A 148 -2.14 2.25 0.50
C PHE A 148 -1.42 3.60 0.31
N THR A 149 -0.46 3.98 1.16
CA THR A 149 0.35 5.19 0.92
C THR A 149 1.80 4.82 0.70
N PRO A 150 2.15 4.21 -0.46
CA PRO A 150 3.55 4.02 -0.81
C PRO A 150 4.17 5.42 -0.91
N ASN A 151 5.31 5.63 -0.24
CA ASN A 151 6.20 6.79 -0.39
C ASN A 151 6.08 7.98 0.58
N ILE A 152 5.46 7.82 1.75
CA ILE A 152 5.69 8.79 2.86
C ILE A 152 6.05 8.01 4.13
N ALA A 153 7.20 7.35 4.11
CA ALA A 153 7.71 6.77 5.35
C ALA A 153 8.48 7.83 6.13
N GLU A 154 7.96 8.13 7.33
CA GLU A 154 8.65 8.93 8.33
C GLU A 154 9.31 8.05 9.41
N HIS A 155 9.03 6.75 9.42
CA HIS A 155 9.42 5.86 10.51
C HIS A 155 10.07 4.57 10.01
N PHE A 156 11.10 4.16 10.74
CA PHE A 156 11.84 2.93 10.54
C PHE A 156 11.94 2.22 11.88
N ILE A 157 11.86 0.89 11.84
CA ILE A 157 12.25 0.04 12.96
C ILE A 157 13.58 -0.61 12.63
N TYR A 158 14.49 -0.72 13.60
CA TYR A 158 15.83 -1.21 13.34
C TYR A 158 16.38 -2.09 14.46
N THR A 159 17.40 -2.86 14.13
CA THR A 159 18.19 -3.62 15.09
C THR A 159 18.88 -2.72 16.11
N LYS A 160 18.64 -2.95 17.39
CA LYS A 160 19.26 -2.21 18.49
C LYS A 160 20.48 -2.94 19.04
N VAL A 161 21.45 -3.28 18.19
CA VAL A 161 22.70 -3.93 18.63
C VAL A 161 23.67 -2.87 19.15
N LYS A 162 24.15 -3.03 20.39
CA LYS A 162 25.11 -2.08 20.97
C LYS A 162 26.41 -2.07 20.17
N GLY A 163 26.86 -0.87 19.78
CA GLY A 163 28.08 -0.68 19.00
C GLY A 163 27.92 -0.83 17.48
N VAL A 164 26.73 -1.21 16.99
CA VAL A 164 26.42 -1.19 15.55
C VAL A 164 25.78 0.15 15.21
N THR A 165 26.37 0.88 14.25
CA THR A 165 25.71 1.99 13.58
C THR A 165 24.90 1.42 12.42
N ASN A 166 23.56 1.44 12.53
CA ASN A 166 22.70 0.99 11.43
C ASN A 166 22.87 1.98 10.26
N ARG A 167 23.28 1.49 9.10
CA ARG A 167 23.39 2.28 7.88
C ARG A 167 22.22 1.95 6.97
N VAL A 168 21.46 2.97 6.55
CA VAL A 168 20.47 2.83 5.48
C VAL A 168 21.16 3.20 4.18
N PHE A 169 21.34 2.25 3.26
CA PHE A 169 22.04 2.50 1.99
C PHE A 169 21.11 3.21 1.01
N ASN A 170 21.20 4.53 0.97
CA ASN A 170 20.70 5.32 -0.14
C ASN A 170 21.70 5.17 -1.29
N GLY A 171 21.33 4.53 -2.39
CA GLY A 171 22.16 4.20 -3.57
C GLY A 171 22.87 5.35 -4.31
N THR A 172 23.15 6.48 -3.66
CA THR A 172 24.09 7.51 -4.12
C THR A 172 25.39 7.42 -3.31
N THR A 173 26.52 7.37 -4.00
CA THR A 173 27.87 7.05 -3.51
C THR A 173 28.51 8.08 -2.56
N LYS A 174 27.74 8.96 -1.92
CA LYS A 174 28.27 9.92 -0.95
C LYS A 174 27.97 9.45 0.47
N GLU A 175 28.99 8.80 1.02
CA GLU A 175 29.09 8.40 2.42
C GLU A 175 29.10 9.66 3.30
N SER A 176 28.00 9.93 3.98
CA SER A 176 27.99 10.86 5.11
C SER A 176 28.07 10.02 6.39
N GLN A 177 29.15 10.21 7.13
CA GLN A 177 29.33 9.65 8.46
C GLN A 177 29.02 10.76 9.46
N LEU A 178 28.05 10.55 10.34
CA LEU A 178 27.74 11.49 11.42
C LEU A 178 27.73 10.82 12.80
N LYS A 179 28.13 11.64 13.78
CA LYS A 179 28.68 11.29 15.09
C LYS A 179 27.69 10.76 16.13
N ASP A 180 26.40 10.63 15.81
CA ASP A 180 25.37 10.18 16.77
C ASP A 180 24.50 9.01 16.26
N GLY A 181 25.01 8.22 15.31
CA GLY A 181 24.60 6.82 15.18
C GLY A 181 23.40 6.48 14.29
N LEU A 182 22.78 7.43 13.58
CA LEU A 182 21.82 7.11 12.51
C LEU A 182 21.70 8.28 11.52
N GLU A 183 22.26 8.16 10.31
CA GLU A 183 21.92 9.05 9.20
C GLU A 183 21.05 8.27 8.22
N ILE A 184 19.72 8.43 8.34
CA ILE A 184 18.78 7.92 7.35
C ILE A 184 18.86 8.89 6.17
N ILE A 185 19.61 8.53 5.12
CA ILE A 185 19.67 9.37 3.93
C ILE A 185 18.36 9.12 3.14
N HIS A 186 17.43 10.06 3.29
CA HIS A 186 16.00 9.99 2.95
C HIS A 186 15.57 9.88 1.46
N SER A 187 16.37 9.38 0.51
CA SER A 187 16.02 9.60 -0.91
C SER A 187 15.92 8.40 -1.86
N LEU A 188 16.00 7.15 -1.41
CA LEU A 188 15.71 6.01 -2.28
C LEU A 188 14.84 4.96 -1.57
N PRO A 189 13.90 4.30 -2.28
CA PRO A 189 13.17 3.18 -1.73
C PRO A 189 14.18 2.09 -1.32
N LEU A 190 13.93 1.45 -0.18
CA LEU A 190 14.73 0.28 0.21
C LEU A 190 14.63 -0.75 -0.93
N ARG A 191 15.74 -1.44 -1.19
CA ARG A 191 15.84 -2.31 -2.37
C ARG A 191 14.87 -3.49 -2.32
N ALA A 192 14.53 -3.95 -1.11
CA ALA A 192 13.56 -4.99 -0.87
C ALA A 192 12.26 -4.37 -0.33
N SER A 193 11.33 -4.00 -1.22
CA SER A 193 10.06 -3.35 -0.87
C SER A 193 8.84 -4.09 -1.40
N CYS A 194 7.74 -4.01 -0.64
CA CYS A 194 6.40 -4.44 -1.01
C CYS A 194 5.60 -3.26 -1.58
N ASP A 195 4.65 -3.51 -2.49
CA ASP A 195 3.59 -2.52 -2.79
C ASP A 195 2.49 -2.55 -1.70
N GLY A 196 2.39 -3.65 -0.95
CA GLY A 196 1.58 -3.80 0.26
C GLY A 196 2.38 -3.77 1.57
N ILE A 197 2.06 -4.68 2.49
CA ILE A 197 2.77 -4.82 3.77
C ILE A 197 3.42 -6.20 3.88
N ILE A 198 4.41 -6.31 4.76
CA ILE A 198 5.07 -7.58 5.09
C ILE A 198 4.16 -8.39 6.02
N VAL A 199 3.82 -9.61 5.60
CA VAL A 199 2.91 -10.53 6.32
C VAL A 199 3.59 -11.82 6.77
N SER A 200 4.74 -12.15 6.18
CA SER A 200 5.54 -13.32 6.55
C SER A 200 7.02 -13.06 6.29
N VAL A 201 7.87 -13.79 6.99
CA VAL A 201 9.33 -13.70 6.90
C VAL A 201 9.96 -15.08 6.94
N GLU A 202 11.06 -15.25 6.24
CA GLU A 202 11.87 -16.47 6.19
C GLU A 202 13.33 -16.06 6.38
N VAL A 203 14.09 -16.82 7.17
CA VAL A 203 15.49 -16.49 7.50
C VAL A 203 16.41 -17.57 6.95
N MET A 204 17.51 -17.17 6.33
CA MET A 204 18.57 -18.08 5.95
C MET A 204 19.53 -18.22 7.13
N ASN A 205 19.89 -19.45 7.45
CA ASN A 205 20.90 -19.72 8.46
C ASN A 205 21.85 -20.82 7.99
N TYR A 206 23.07 -20.81 8.51
CA TYR A 206 24.01 -21.89 8.30
C TYR A 206 23.76 -23.00 9.33
N GLU A 207 23.67 -24.27 8.90
CA GLU A 207 23.56 -25.38 9.84
C GLU A 207 24.84 -25.53 10.68
N LYS A 208 24.69 -26.03 11.90
CA LYS A 208 25.74 -26.17 12.91
C LYS A 208 27.06 -26.71 12.33
N GLN A 209 28.11 -25.90 12.36
CA GLN A 209 29.46 -26.46 12.32
C GLN A 209 29.73 -27.12 13.68
N LEU A 210 30.07 -28.41 13.66
CA LEU A 210 30.25 -29.25 14.86
C LEU A 210 31.35 -28.76 15.82
N ALA A 211 32.13 -27.74 15.46
CA ALA A 211 33.20 -27.21 16.30
C ALA A 211 33.33 -25.68 16.18
N LEU A 212 32.57 -24.99 17.04
CA LEU A 212 32.88 -23.70 17.66
C LEU A 212 32.49 -22.39 16.96
N ASP A 213 32.15 -22.37 15.67
CA ASP A 213 31.65 -21.15 15.04
C ASP A 213 30.33 -21.41 14.30
N ASN A 214 29.24 -20.91 14.86
CA ASN A 214 27.94 -20.96 14.21
C ASN A 214 27.63 -19.56 13.71
N THR A 215 27.65 -19.39 12.39
CA THR A 215 27.18 -18.17 11.75
C THR A 215 25.71 -17.95 12.14
N GLY A 216 25.37 -16.72 12.54
CA GLY A 216 24.00 -16.30 12.79
C GLY A 216 23.15 -16.30 11.51
N ALA A 217 22.03 -15.59 11.54
CA ALA A 217 21.20 -15.37 10.36
C ALA A 217 22.03 -14.74 9.24
N SER A 218 22.05 -15.34 8.05
CA SER A 218 22.89 -14.90 6.92
C SER A 218 22.11 -14.05 5.91
N ASN A 219 20.81 -14.30 5.76
CA ASN A 219 19.93 -13.55 4.87
C ASN A 219 18.46 -13.58 5.37
N LEU A 220 17.62 -12.74 4.77
CA LEU A 220 16.19 -12.64 5.08
C LEU A 220 15.36 -12.55 3.79
N ARG A 221 14.19 -13.19 3.80
CA ARG A 221 13.12 -13.05 2.81
C ARG A 221 11.87 -12.52 3.49
N ILE A 222 11.17 -11.64 2.79
CA ILE A 222 9.86 -11.12 3.19
C ILE A 222 8.81 -11.55 2.16
N TYR A 223 7.61 -11.83 2.65
CA TYR A 223 6.44 -12.07 1.82
C TYR A 223 5.46 -10.95 2.04
N CYS A 224 5.00 -10.39 0.94
CA CYS A 224 4.18 -9.21 0.91
C CYS A 224 2.72 -9.59 0.70
N SER A 225 1.81 -8.81 1.26
CA SER A 225 0.38 -9.00 1.09
C SER A 225 -0.04 -8.93 -0.39
N ASP A 226 0.65 -8.20 -1.23
CA ASP A 226 0.31 -8.01 -2.65
C ASP A 226 0.79 -9.16 -3.57
N MET A 227 1.56 -10.13 -3.05
CA MET A 227 2.13 -11.22 -3.83
C MET A 227 1.28 -12.51 -3.80
N THR A 228 -0.04 -12.41 -3.88
CA THR A 228 -0.94 -13.57 -3.72
C THR A 228 -1.03 -14.52 -4.91
N GLU A 229 -0.46 -14.16 -6.07
CA GLU A 229 -0.57 -14.98 -7.28
C GLU A 229 0.44 -16.14 -7.31
N ASP A 230 1.50 -16.06 -6.50
CA ASP A 230 2.54 -17.08 -6.43
C ASP A 230 2.98 -17.24 -4.98
N ASP A 231 2.65 -18.38 -4.36
CA ASP A 231 3.03 -18.71 -2.98
C ASP A 231 4.56 -18.77 -2.78
N THR A 232 5.34 -18.75 -3.89
CA THR A 232 6.80 -18.68 -3.88
C THR A 232 7.35 -17.28 -4.13
N ALA A 233 6.50 -16.28 -4.37
CA ALA A 233 6.95 -14.91 -4.53
C ALA A 233 7.38 -14.33 -3.17
N TYR A 234 8.65 -13.98 -3.09
CA TYR A 234 9.27 -13.31 -1.95
C TYR A 234 10.13 -12.16 -2.45
N VAL A 235 10.41 -11.22 -1.56
CA VAL A 235 11.48 -10.22 -1.75
C VAL A 235 12.64 -10.61 -0.85
N GLU A 236 13.82 -10.75 -1.43
CA GLU A 236 15.02 -11.23 -0.74
C GLU A 236 15.94 -10.05 -0.39
N GLY A 237 16.56 -10.14 0.79
CA GLY A 237 17.55 -9.17 1.24
C GLY A 237 18.89 -9.36 0.54
N TYR A 238 19.74 -8.33 0.62
CA TYR A 238 21.09 -8.37 0.07
C TYR A 238 22.11 -8.93 1.09
N GLY A 239 21.76 -10.07 1.68
CA GLY A 239 22.58 -10.76 2.68
C GLY A 239 23.61 -11.69 2.04
N ILE A 240 24.05 -12.66 2.82
CA ILE A 240 24.94 -13.74 2.37
C ILE A 240 24.10 -14.93 1.93
N TYR A 241 24.39 -15.46 0.75
CA TYR A 241 23.65 -16.55 0.12
C TYR A 241 24.16 -17.95 0.52
N ASP A 242 24.72 -18.05 1.73
CA ASP A 242 25.29 -19.28 2.26
C ASP A 242 24.42 -19.78 3.43
N GLY A 243 23.91 -21.01 3.32
CA GLY A 243 23.05 -21.64 4.32
C GLY A 243 21.78 -22.26 3.72
N GLU A 244 20.84 -22.60 4.61
CA GLU A 244 19.52 -23.11 4.27
C GLU A 244 18.44 -22.15 4.76
N TRP A 245 17.37 -22.01 3.97
CA TRP A 245 16.20 -21.22 4.36
C TRP A 245 15.36 -21.99 5.38
N SER A 246 14.93 -21.29 6.44
CA SER A 246 13.94 -21.81 7.39
C SER A 246 12.58 -22.03 6.72
N SER A 247 11.61 -22.61 7.42
CA SER A 247 10.22 -22.40 7.01
C SER A 247 9.80 -20.94 7.26
N PRO A 248 8.91 -20.37 6.42
CA PRO A 248 8.39 -19.02 6.64
C PRO A 248 7.53 -18.95 7.91
N VAL A 249 7.61 -17.83 8.62
CA VAL A 249 6.77 -17.54 9.79
C VAL A 249 5.81 -16.38 9.48
N SER A 250 4.52 -16.68 9.55
CA SER A 250 3.45 -15.78 9.10
C SER A 250 2.64 -15.19 10.26
N CYS A 251 2.26 -13.92 10.11
CA CYS A 251 1.32 -13.23 10.99
C CYS A 251 -0.13 -13.77 10.88
N GLY A 252 -0.43 -14.53 9.83
CA GLY A 252 -1.77 -15.03 9.51
C GLY A 252 -2.71 -13.94 8.99
N ALA A 253 -3.98 -14.30 8.77
CA ALA A 253 -4.98 -13.39 8.23
C ALA A 253 -5.18 -12.14 9.11
N ARG A 254 -5.40 -11.01 8.43
CA ARG A 254 -5.72 -9.67 8.96
C ARG A 254 -4.65 -9.11 9.89
N ARG A 255 -3.40 -9.53 9.70
CA ARG A 255 -2.26 -9.07 10.47
C ARG A 255 -1.06 -8.80 9.58
N GLY A 256 -0.26 -7.82 9.97
CA GLY A 256 1.02 -7.50 9.35
C GLY A 256 2.11 -7.29 10.40
N ILE A 257 3.36 -7.35 9.97
CA ILE A 257 4.50 -7.07 10.83
C ILE A 257 4.50 -5.58 11.20
N CYS A 258 4.51 -5.28 12.50
CA CYS A 258 4.48 -3.91 13.04
C CYS A 258 5.58 -3.67 14.08
N GLY A 259 6.46 -4.65 14.30
CA GLY A 259 7.57 -4.51 15.23
C GLY A 259 8.52 -5.68 15.14
N MET A 260 9.74 -5.46 15.61
CA MET A 260 10.83 -6.43 15.55
C MET A 260 11.64 -6.40 16.84
N GLN A 261 12.17 -7.56 17.19
CA GLN A 261 13.18 -7.77 18.21
C GLN A 261 14.22 -8.75 17.66
N THR A 262 15.50 -8.53 17.97
CA THR A 262 16.58 -9.42 17.52
C THR A 262 17.32 -10.04 18.69
N LEU A 263 17.72 -11.29 18.51
CA LEU A 263 18.68 -11.96 19.38
C LEU A 263 20.06 -11.70 18.81
N SER A 264 20.88 -10.92 19.50
CA SER A 264 22.22 -10.55 19.05
C SER A 264 23.16 -10.46 20.24
N GLN A 265 24.44 -10.72 19.99
CA GLN A 265 25.49 -10.45 20.98
C GLN A 265 25.92 -8.98 20.87
N ASP A 266 26.39 -8.38 21.96
CA ASP A 266 27.00 -7.06 21.92
C ASP A 266 28.37 -7.12 21.23
N LEU A 267 28.69 -6.09 20.44
CA LEU A 267 30.01 -5.97 19.82
C LEU A 267 31.07 -5.70 20.89
N PHE A 268 31.94 -6.68 21.13
CA PHE A 268 33.17 -6.49 21.90
C PHE A 268 34.31 -6.09 20.96
N THR A 269 35.09 -5.09 21.35
CA THR A 269 36.05 -4.37 20.51
C THR A 269 37.26 -5.19 20.00
N SER A 270 37.31 -6.51 20.22
CA SER A 270 38.54 -7.29 19.95
C SER A 270 38.36 -8.74 19.46
N MET A 271 37.14 -9.27 19.32
CA MET A 271 36.90 -10.63 18.81
C MET A 271 35.56 -10.65 18.05
N ASP A 272 35.53 -11.40 16.95
CA ASP A 272 34.44 -11.68 15.99
C ASP A 272 33.16 -10.85 16.13
N GLU A 273 32.83 -10.12 15.06
CA GLU A 273 31.70 -9.22 15.04
C GLU A 273 30.37 -9.96 15.28
N SER A 274 29.53 -9.34 16.10
CA SER A 274 28.25 -9.87 16.52
C SER A 274 27.27 -9.91 15.35
N ALA A 275 26.76 -11.09 15.04
CA ALA A 275 25.64 -11.29 14.13
C ALA A 275 24.30 -11.38 14.90
N VAL A 276 23.22 -11.11 14.18
CA VAL A 276 21.86 -11.44 14.58
C VAL A 276 21.69 -12.95 14.47
N ASN A 277 21.34 -13.59 15.57
CA ASN A 277 21.16 -15.04 15.67
C ASN A 277 19.71 -15.49 15.44
N ALA A 278 18.75 -14.61 15.71
CA ALA A 278 17.32 -14.86 15.49
C ALA A 278 16.51 -13.56 15.48
N PHE A 279 15.31 -13.64 14.91
CA PHE A 279 14.33 -12.56 14.90
C PHE A 279 13.04 -12.97 15.59
N ARG A 280 12.41 -11.97 16.19
CA ARG A 280 11.03 -11.98 16.67
C ARG A 280 10.29 -10.84 16.01
N PHE A 281 9.09 -11.12 15.52
CA PHE A 281 8.25 -10.12 14.90
C PHE A 281 6.93 -10.00 15.65
N LYS A 282 6.51 -8.76 15.84
CA LYS A 282 5.21 -8.42 16.39
C LYS A 282 4.22 -8.30 15.24
N CYS A 283 3.11 -9.03 15.34
CA CYS A 283 2.03 -9.01 14.38
C CYS A 283 0.87 -8.18 14.93
N CYS A 284 0.58 -7.06 14.29
CA CYS A 284 -0.54 -6.19 14.65
C CYS A 284 -1.75 -6.45 13.76
N GLU A 285 -2.94 -6.19 14.29
CA GLU A 285 -4.18 -6.29 13.51
C GLU A 285 -4.29 -5.14 12.50
N ILE A 286 -4.71 -5.49 11.30
CA ILE A 286 -5.06 -4.53 10.26
C ILE A 286 -6.50 -4.08 10.53
N SER A 287 -6.71 -2.76 10.52
CA SER A 287 -8.04 -2.21 10.76
C SER A 287 -9.02 -2.71 9.71
N ASN A 288 -10.18 -3.20 10.17
CA ASN A 288 -11.24 -3.63 9.25
C ASN A 288 -11.76 -2.42 8.46
N PRO A 289 -11.66 -2.42 7.11
CA PRO A 289 -12.06 -1.28 6.29
C PRO A 289 -13.54 -0.92 6.47
N ALA A 290 -14.38 -1.90 6.81
CA ALA A 290 -15.79 -1.68 7.09
C ALA A 290 -16.06 -0.82 8.33
N ASN A 291 -15.13 -0.78 9.31
CA ASN A 291 -15.29 -0.03 10.55
C ASN A 291 -14.70 1.39 10.47
N SER A 292 -13.76 1.62 9.55
CA SER A 292 -13.07 2.91 9.41
C SER A 292 -13.58 3.75 8.24
N CYS A 293 -14.35 3.16 7.33
CA CYS A 293 -14.93 3.89 6.21
C CYS A 293 -16.08 4.80 6.67
N GLN A 294 -16.29 5.90 5.94
CA GLN A 294 -17.45 6.77 6.15
C GLN A 294 -18.57 6.37 5.18
N PRO A 295 -19.69 5.82 5.66
CA PRO A 295 -20.81 5.48 4.80
C PRO A 295 -21.38 6.69 4.07
N SER A 296 -21.77 6.50 2.81
CA SER A 296 -22.52 7.47 2.01
C SER A 296 -23.70 6.78 1.31
N GLU A 297 -24.73 7.53 0.93
CA GLU A 297 -25.88 7.03 0.19
C GLU A 297 -26.11 7.89 -1.06
N GLU A 298 -26.47 7.25 -2.16
CA GLU A 298 -26.88 7.95 -3.38
C GLU A 298 -27.95 7.19 -4.17
N TRP A 299 -28.61 7.92 -5.07
CA TRP A 299 -29.49 7.34 -6.06
C TRP A 299 -28.70 7.09 -7.34
N GLU A 300 -28.36 5.83 -7.61
CA GLU A 300 -27.65 5.43 -8.82
C GLU A 300 -28.65 5.19 -9.95
N LEU A 301 -28.42 5.76 -11.14
CA LEU A 301 -29.20 5.44 -12.33
C LEU A 301 -28.82 4.03 -12.81
N VAL A 302 -29.76 3.10 -12.72
CA VAL A 302 -29.51 1.68 -13.04
C VAL A 302 -30.13 1.24 -14.36
N GLN A 303 -31.14 1.95 -14.86
CA GLN A 303 -31.74 1.71 -16.16
C GLN A 303 -32.40 2.98 -16.70
N GLU A 304 -32.26 3.22 -18.00
CA GLU A 304 -33.02 4.21 -18.74
C GLU A 304 -33.72 3.51 -19.91
N CYS A 305 -35.00 3.79 -20.07
CA CYS A 305 -35.83 3.23 -21.13
C CYS A 305 -36.59 4.34 -21.81
N GLN A 306 -36.57 4.36 -23.14
CA GLN A 306 -37.24 5.37 -23.94
C GLN A 306 -38.22 4.67 -24.88
N ASN A 307 -39.48 5.10 -24.87
CA ASN A 307 -40.48 4.63 -25.81
C ASN A 307 -40.73 5.74 -26.84
N PRO A 308 -40.16 5.65 -28.05
CA PRO A 308 -40.27 6.73 -29.02
C PRO A 308 -41.74 6.93 -29.44
N GLY A 309 -42.12 8.17 -29.74
CA GLY A 309 -43.54 8.56 -29.95
C GLY A 309 -44.26 7.87 -31.11
N ASN A 310 -43.53 7.17 -31.98
CA ASN A 310 -44.06 6.38 -33.09
C ASN A 310 -44.28 4.90 -32.74
N SER A 311 -43.94 4.47 -31.52
CA SER A 311 -44.05 3.08 -31.09
C SER A 311 -45.40 2.83 -30.44
N THR A 312 -46.21 2.00 -31.11
CA THR A 312 -47.39 1.35 -30.55
C THR A 312 -47.17 -0.16 -30.66
N PRO A 313 -47.38 -0.95 -29.60
CA PRO A 313 -47.91 -0.62 -28.26
C PRO A 313 -46.85 -0.06 -27.27
N ALA A 314 -47.25 0.11 -26.00
CA ALA A 314 -46.36 0.51 -24.90
C ALA A 314 -45.15 -0.43 -24.77
N PHE A 315 -43.96 0.15 -24.64
CA PHE A 315 -42.71 -0.57 -24.48
C PHE A 315 -42.56 -1.07 -23.03
N THR A 316 -42.07 -2.29 -22.85
CA THR A 316 -41.78 -2.83 -21.52
C THR A 316 -40.28 -2.78 -21.27
N CYS A 317 -39.90 -2.01 -20.26
CA CYS A 317 -38.53 -1.86 -19.79
C CYS A 317 -38.19 -2.98 -18.81
N ALA A 318 -37.17 -3.78 -19.13
CA ALA A 318 -36.64 -4.83 -18.26
C ALA A 318 -35.46 -4.27 -17.45
N TYR A 319 -35.47 -4.48 -16.13
CA TYR A 319 -34.37 -4.12 -15.24
C TYR A 319 -34.02 -5.31 -14.33
N VAL A 320 -32.75 -5.73 -14.34
CA VAL A 320 -32.21 -6.75 -13.43
C VAL A 320 -31.83 -6.06 -12.12
N ARG A 321 -32.61 -6.33 -11.06
CA ARG A 321 -32.33 -5.78 -9.74
C ARG A 321 -31.14 -6.50 -9.11
N LYS A 322 -30.21 -5.74 -8.55
CA LYS A 322 -29.09 -6.28 -7.76
C LYS A 322 -29.29 -5.95 -6.29
N THR A 323 -29.13 -6.90 -5.38
CA THR A 323 -29.25 -6.67 -3.93
C THR A 323 -28.08 -7.31 -3.21
N GLY A 324 -27.59 -6.68 -2.14
CA GLY A 324 -26.47 -7.20 -1.35
C GLY A 324 -25.23 -6.30 -1.39
N VAL A 325 -24.11 -6.85 -0.93
CA VAL A 325 -22.81 -6.18 -0.82
C VAL A 325 -21.89 -6.68 -1.91
N SER A 326 -21.32 -5.74 -2.68
CA SER A 326 -20.25 -6.01 -3.63
C SER A 326 -19.07 -5.11 -3.37
N SER A 327 -17.91 -5.51 -3.87
CA SER A 327 -16.78 -4.61 -4.02
C SER A 327 -16.99 -3.79 -5.30
N LEU A 328 -16.86 -2.46 -5.23
CA LEU A 328 -16.96 -1.56 -6.37
C LEU A 328 -15.99 -2.02 -7.48
N ALA A 329 -16.55 -2.43 -8.62
CA ALA A 329 -15.77 -2.86 -9.78
C ALA A 329 -15.28 -1.69 -10.63
N THR A 330 -15.90 -0.51 -10.49
CA THR A 330 -15.78 0.62 -11.43
C THR A 330 -15.16 1.89 -10.83
N GLY A 331 -14.43 1.74 -9.72
CA GLY A 331 -13.79 2.87 -9.03
C GLY A 331 -12.48 3.35 -9.67
N ASN A 332 -12.06 4.55 -9.26
CA ASN A 332 -10.71 5.08 -9.41
C ASN A 332 -9.63 4.05 -9.04
N HIS A 333 -8.41 4.21 -9.58
CA HIS A 333 -7.26 3.32 -9.33
C HIS A 333 -7.00 3.07 -7.84
N GLU A 334 -7.26 4.07 -6.98
CA GLU A 334 -7.13 3.97 -5.52
C GLU A 334 -8.02 2.88 -4.91
N ASN A 335 -9.28 2.76 -5.35
CA ASN A 335 -10.19 1.73 -4.85
C ASN A 335 -9.76 0.32 -5.26
N HIS A 336 -9.14 0.18 -6.44
CA HIS A 336 -8.62 -1.11 -6.90
C HIS A 336 -7.44 -1.58 -6.04
N SER A 337 -6.47 -0.70 -5.81
CA SER A 337 -5.33 -0.99 -4.92
C SER A 337 -5.79 -1.31 -3.49
N ALA A 338 -6.73 -0.54 -2.96
CA ALA A 338 -7.27 -0.78 -1.63
C ALA A 338 -7.95 -2.16 -1.52
N ARG A 339 -8.83 -2.46 -2.47
CA ARG A 339 -9.53 -3.75 -2.55
C ARG A 339 -8.55 -4.92 -2.66
N SER A 340 -7.56 -4.83 -3.55
CA SER A 340 -6.58 -5.89 -3.78
C SER A 340 -5.83 -6.25 -2.49
N PHE A 341 -5.30 -5.24 -1.79
CA PHE A 341 -4.61 -5.44 -0.52
C PHE A 341 -5.53 -5.98 0.58
N TYR A 342 -6.74 -5.44 0.74
CA TYR A 342 -7.60 -5.91 1.83
C TYR A 342 -8.05 -7.35 1.61
N ASN A 343 -8.34 -7.72 0.36
CA ASN A 343 -8.61 -9.09 -0.01
C ASN A 343 -7.41 -9.99 0.32
N SER A 344 -6.19 -9.55 0.01
CA SER A 344 -5.00 -10.37 0.19
C SER A 344 -4.60 -10.59 1.65
N VAL A 345 -4.96 -9.66 2.54
CA VAL A 345 -4.82 -9.85 3.99
C VAL A 345 -6.05 -10.50 4.63
N GLY A 346 -7.01 -11.00 3.85
CA GLY A 346 -8.13 -11.81 4.33
C GLY A 346 -9.39 -11.04 4.73
N PHE A 347 -9.63 -9.86 4.15
CA PHE A 347 -10.93 -9.16 4.15
C PHE A 347 -11.65 -9.36 2.80
N ASP A 348 -11.88 -10.61 2.42
CA ASP A 348 -12.64 -10.94 1.21
C ASP A 348 -14.15 -10.99 1.46
N LEU A 349 -14.94 -10.64 0.44
CA LEU A 349 -16.40 -10.82 0.42
C LEU A 349 -16.83 -12.24 0.01
N GLY A 350 -15.92 -13.02 -0.57
CA GLY A 350 -16.23 -14.24 -1.33
C GLY A 350 -16.54 -15.45 -0.46
N SER A 351 -15.88 -15.57 0.69
CA SER A 351 -16.11 -16.65 1.66
C SER A 351 -17.20 -16.34 2.69
N ALA A 352 -17.99 -15.28 2.45
CA ALA A 352 -18.98 -14.75 3.39
C ALA A 352 -18.37 -14.52 4.77
N ASP A 353 -17.31 -13.69 4.81
CA ASP A 353 -16.76 -13.19 6.07
C ASP A 353 -17.84 -12.39 6.82
N TYR A 354 -18.61 -13.12 7.62
CA TYR A 354 -19.75 -12.61 8.38
C TYR A 354 -19.32 -11.44 9.26
N LEU A 355 -18.07 -11.44 9.71
CA LEU A 355 -17.50 -10.35 10.49
C LEU A 355 -17.43 -9.04 9.69
N MET A 356 -17.03 -9.09 8.42
CA MET A 356 -16.98 -7.90 7.58
C MET A 356 -18.38 -7.40 7.21
N LEU A 357 -19.30 -8.30 6.83
CA LEU A 357 -20.68 -7.92 6.52
C LEU A 357 -21.40 -7.32 7.75
N ASN A 358 -21.18 -7.90 8.94
CA ASN A 358 -21.72 -7.37 10.18
C ASN A 358 -21.08 -6.03 10.56
N SER A 359 -19.78 -5.86 10.30
CA SER A 359 -19.08 -4.58 10.51
C SER A 359 -19.65 -3.48 9.61
N LEU A 360 -19.89 -3.78 8.32
CA LEU A 360 -20.54 -2.85 7.40
C LEU A 360 -21.96 -2.53 7.88
N LYS A 361 -22.75 -3.53 8.24
CA LYS A 361 -24.11 -3.35 8.75
C LYS A 361 -24.14 -2.37 9.93
N ASN A 362 -23.30 -2.61 10.93
CA ASN A 362 -23.25 -1.78 12.11
C ASN A 362 -22.80 -0.35 11.78
N ASN A 363 -21.79 -0.19 10.91
CA ASN A 363 -21.31 1.14 10.52
C ASN A 363 -22.40 1.96 9.78
N PHE A 364 -23.16 1.34 8.88
CA PHE A 364 -24.31 2.00 8.23
C PHE A 364 -25.42 2.34 9.23
N ALA A 365 -25.75 1.41 10.13
CA ALA A 365 -26.76 1.62 11.17
C ALA A 365 -26.39 2.78 12.12
N ASP A 366 -25.12 2.86 12.53
CA ASP A 366 -24.60 3.91 13.40
C ASP A 366 -24.53 5.27 12.67
N THR A 367 -24.24 5.28 11.36
CA THR A 367 -24.06 6.52 10.58
C THR A 367 -25.38 7.16 10.14
N PHE A 368 -26.34 6.34 9.71
CA PHE A 368 -27.61 6.85 9.17
C PHE A 368 -28.77 6.61 10.12
N SER A 369 -28.83 5.45 10.80
CA SER A 369 -30.04 4.88 11.40
C SER A 369 -31.19 4.82 10.38
N ILE A 370 -31.78 5.96 10.03
CA ILE A 370 -32.73 6.15 8.92
C ILE A 370 -32.01 6.86 7.76
N SER A 371 -32.22 6.39 6.53
CA SER A 371 -31.66 6.97 5.30
C SER A 371 -31.93 8.47 5.18
N LYS A 372 -30.90 9.22 4.78
CA LYS A 372 -30.96 10.69 4.61
C LYS A 372 -31.71 11.10 3.34
N LEU A 373 -31.87 10.19 2.38
CA LEU A 373 -32.48 10.45 1.08
C LEU A 373 -34.01 10.29 1.08
N SER A 374 -34.65 10.37 2.24
CA SER A 374 -36.11 10.31 2.43
C SER A 374 -36.77 9.02 1.92
N THR A 375 -36.05 7.89 1.97
CA THR A 375 -36.56 6.58 1.49
C THR A 375 -37.30 5.79 2.57
N ALA A 376 -37.33 6.29 3.81
CA ALA A 376 -37.78 5.55 5.00
C ALA A 376 -37.02 4.23 5.25
N LEU A 377 -35.88 4.00 4.57
CA LEU A 377 -35.01 2.86 4.84
C LEU A 377 -34.38 3.03 6.21
N ASP A 378 -34.59 2.07 7.10
CA ASP A 378 -33.92 1.98 8.38
C ASP A 378 -32.75 0.99 8.28
N TRP A 379 -31.53 1.50 8.18
CA TRP A 379 -30.30 0.73 8.10
C TRP A 379 -30.10 -0.19 9.31
N SER A 380 -30.61 0.19 10.48
CA SER A 380 -30.53 -0.64 11.69
C SER A 380 -31.50 -1.82 11.66
N ALA A 381 -32.62 -1.69 10.95
CA ALA A 381 -33.67 -2.71 10.82
C ALA A 381 -33.61 -3.51 9.49
N THR A 382 -32.62 -3.24 8.63
CA THR A 382 -32.47 -3.95 7.36
C THR A 382 -32.29 -5.46 7.55
N GLY A 383 -32.98 -6.24 6.71
CA GLY A 383 -32.93 -7.69 6.68
C GLY A 383 -31.60 -8.25 6.14
N LEU A 384 -31.42 -9.56 6.27
CA LEU A 384 -30.22 -10.27 5.79
C LEU A 384 -30.03 -10.15 4.28
N GLU A 385 -31.09 -9.89 3.52
CA GLU A 385 -31.07 -9.73 2.05
C GLU A 385 -30.14 -8.62 1.53
N ILE A 386 -29.84 -7.60 2.35
CA ILE A 386 -28.91 -6.51 1.99
C ILE A 386 -27.47 -6.83 2.43
N TRP A 387 -27.30 -7.67 3.46
CA TRP A 387 -26.02 -7.98 4.09
C TRP A 387 -25.53 -9.38 3.72
N VAL A 388 -25.67 -9.72 2.45
CA VAL A 388 -25.14 -10.93 1.80
C VAL A 388 -24.33 -10.51 0.57
N PRO A 389 -23.47 -11.37 0.01
CA PRO A 389 -22.84 -11.09 -1.27
C PRO A 389 -23.88 -10.68 -2.33
N GLU A 390 -23.53 -9.69 -3.16
CA GLU A 390 -24.43 -9.15 -4.19
C GLU A 390 -24.96 -10.29 -5.08
N LYS A 391 -26.29 -10.36 -5.17
CA LYS A 391 -27.01 -11.25 -6.06
C LYS A 391 -27.82 -10.44 -7.06
N SER A 392 -28.01 -11.01 -8.24
CA SER A 392 -28.98 -10.51 -9.22
C SER A 392 -30.31 -11.22 -9.02
N GLU A 393 -31.38 -10.47 -8.93
CA GLU A 393 -32.76 -10.95 -8.79
C GLU A 393 -33.52 -10.80 -10.12
N GLU A 394 -34.71 -11.38 -10.18
CA GLU A 394 -35.53 -11.42 -11.40
C GLU A 394 -35.78 -10.03 -12.01
N VAL A 395 -35.95 -10.04 -13.34
CA VAL A 395 -36.21 -8.87 -14.14
C VAL A 395 -37.53 -8.22 -13.71
N THR A 396 -37.46 -6.98 -13.24
CA THR A 396 -38.65 -6.17 -13.02
C THR A 396 -39.03 -5.47 -14.33
N TYR A 397 -40.31 -5.58 -14.69
CA TYR A 397 -40.85 -5.00 -15.91
C TYR A 397 -41.62 -3.71 -15.62
N TYR A 398 -41.29 -2.64 -16.34
CA TYR A 398 -41.94 -1.34 -16.23
C TYR A 398 -42.57 -0.95 -17.56
N SER A 399 -43.84 -0.58 -17.56
CA SER A 399 -44.50 -0.05 -18.75
C SER A 399 -44.06 1.39 -19.01
N VAL A 400 -43.52 1.65 -20.20
CA VAL A 400 -43.09 2.97 -20.66
C VAL A 400 -44.13 3.48 -21.66
N PRO A 401 -44.92 4.53 -21.32
CA PRO A 401 -45.92 5.08 -22.24
C PRO A 401 -45.29 5.61 -23.53
N THR A 402 -46.03 5.58 -24.64
CA THR A 402 -45.56 6.10 -25.93
C THR A 402 -45.16 7.57 -25.82
N GLY A 403 -43.98 7.91 -26.35
CA GLY A 403 -43.43 9.26 -26.30
C GLY A 403 -42.86 9.67 -24.94
N LYS A 404 -42.68 8.72 -24.00
CA LYS A 404 -42.12 8.95 -22.67
C LYS A 404 -40.79 8.21 -22.48
N SER A 405 -40.02 8.70 -21.51
CA SER A 405 -38.87 7.97 -21.00
C SER A 405 -39.01 7.70 -19.51
N VAL A 406 -38.53 6.54 -19.09
CA VAL A 406 -38.50 6.10 -17.70
C VAL A 406 -37.05 5.90 -17.29
N LYS A 407 -36.66 6.57 -16.21
CA LYS A 407 -35.39 6.37 -15.52
C LYS A 407 -35.62 5.65 -14.21
N ILE A 408 -34.91 4.56 -13.99
CA ILE A 408 -34.97 3.76 -12.78
C ILE A 408 -33.70 4.04 -12.01
N TYR A 409 -33.87 4.52 -10.78
CA TYR A 409 -32.77 4.74 -9.86
C TYR A 409 -32.87 3.73 -8.72
N GLN A 410 -31.72 3.23 -8.27
CA GLN A 410 -31.61 2.35 -7.11
C GLN A 410 -30.91 3.10 -5.97
N LEU A 411 -31.38 2.91 -4.74
CA LEU A 411 -30.66 3.43 -3.57
C LEU A 411 -29.45 2.52 -3.30
N VAL A 412 -28.27 3.14 -3.32
CA VAL A 412 -26.99 2.45 -3.09
C VAL A 412 -26.24 3.15 -1.97
N GLY A 413 -25.76 2.34 -1.02
CA GLY A 413 -24.82 2.75 0.00
C GLY A 413 -23.39 2.48 -0.46
N THR A 414 -22.44 3.35 -0.12
CA THR A 414 -21.01 3.08 -0.35
C THR A 414 -20.21 3.32 0.92
N CYS A 415 -19.14 2.55 1.12
CA CYS A 415 -18.23 2.71 2.24
C CYS A 415 -16.86 2.15 1.84
N SER A 416 -15.85 3.00 1.70
CA SER A 416 -14.56 2.63 1.09
C SER A 416 -14.79 2.00 -0.30
N TYR A 417 -14.25 0.82 -0.58
CA TYR A 417 -14.44 0.08 -1.82
C TYR A 417 -15.69 -0.83 -1.82
N PHE A 418 -16.54 -0.77 -0.78
CA PHE A 418 -17.78 -1.53 -0.71
C PHE A 418 -18.96 -0.75 -1.31
N SER A 419 -19.83 -1.47 -1.99
CA SER A 419 -21.14 -1.04 -2.47
C SER A 419 -22.22 -1.91 -1.84
N VAL A 420 -23.28 -1.27 -1.35
CA VAL A 420 -24.42 -1.91 -0.69
C VAL A 420 -25.67 -1.55 -1.47
N ARG A 421 -26.15 -2.49 -2.30
CA ARG A 421 -27.34 -2.29 -3.13
C ARG A 421 -28.59 -2.72 -2.39
N THR A 422 -29.54 -1.80 -2.26
CA THR A 422 -30.79 -2.02 -1.52
C THR A 422 -31.92 -2.44 -2.47
N PRO A 423 -33.00 -3.08 -2.00
CA PRO A 423 -34.16 -3.37 -2.85
C PRO A 423 -34.97 -2.13 -3.25
N ILE A 424 -34.64 -0.95 -2.72
CA ILE A 424 -35.38 0.29 -2.93
C ILE A 424 -35.01 0.91 -4.28
N VAL A 425 -36.05 1.10 -5.10
CA VAL A 425 -35.97 1.74 -6.40
C VAL A 425 -36.95 2.91 -6.48
N LYS A 426 -36.58 3.95 -7.23
CA LYS A 426 -37.50 5.02 -7.62
C LYS A 426 -37.55 5.13 -9.14
N GLN A 427 -38.75 5.41 -9.64
CA GLN A 427 -38.99 5.65 -11.05
C GLN A 427 -39.20 7.14 -11.29
N VAL A 428 -38.55 7.68 -12.33
CA VAL A 428 -38.78 9.05 -12.81
C VAL A 428 -39.21 8.97 -14.27
N THR A 429 -40.41 9.45 -14.55
CA THR A 429 -40.96 9.51 -15.92
C THR A 429 -40.89 10.94 -16.43
N SER A 430 -40.37 11.15 -17.64
CA SER A 430 -40.34 12.44 -18.33
C SER A 430 -41.10 12.40 -19.65
#